data_AF-A0ABD5ZVR3-F1
#
_entry.id   AF-A0ABD5ZVR3-F1
#
_cell.length_a   1.000
_cell.length_b   1.000
_cell.length_c   1.000
_cell.angle_alpha   90.00
_cell.angle_beta   90.00
_cell.angle_gamma   90.00
#
_symmetry.space_group_name_H-M   'P 1'
#
loop_
_entity.id
_entity.type
_entity.pdbx_description
1 polymer ?
#
loop_
_entity_poly.entity_id
_entity_poly.type
_entity_poly.pdbx_seq_one_letter_code
_entity_poly.pdbx_strand_id
1 'polypeptide(L)'
;MSQTTLGDDELFGEAAAEMRDDVEEHLAATRAELPDADEVWETDADNVLGVLNGLRSALDVGEAEEHLRQAKKWYTMGERADAFEDAADLAAAIEDLDVLIETIRDAHDDVSDLTNAVPELRGSLEGLGEDEAEDGAEDEDEAEE
;
A
#
# COMPACT_ATOMS: atom_id res chain seq x y z
N MET A 1 -56.84 -7.47 5.32
CA MET A 1 -55.47 -8.02 5.25
C MET A 1 -54.53 -6.90 4.79
N SER A 2 -54.26 -5.92 5.67
CA SER A 2 -53.39 -4.75 5.38
C SER A 2 -52.31 -4.57 6.46
N GLN A 3 -52.02 -5.64 7.21
CA GLN A 3 -51.09 -5.64 8.34
C GLN A 3 -49.83 -6.49 8.08
N THR A 4 -49.71 -7.14 6.91
CA THR A 4 -48.52 -7.93 6.55
C THR A 4 -47.51 -7.11 5.75
N THR A 5 -47.98 -6.22 4.86
CA THR A 5 -47.09 -5.47 3.94
C THR A 5 -46.21 -4.43 4.67
N LEU A 6 -46.74 -3.78 5.73
CA LEU A 6 -46.00 -2.75 6.46
C LEU A 6 -44.76 -3.30 7.17
N GLY A 7 -44.81 -4.55 7.64
CA GLY A 7 -43.67 -5.22 8.28
C GLY A 7 -42.63 -5.75 7.29
N ASP A 8 -43.04 -6.07 6.06
CA ASP A 8 -42.12 -6.46 4.99
C ASP A 8 -41.30 -5.25 4.51
N ASP A 9 -41.94 -4.09 4.24
CA ASP A 9 -41.23 -2.87 3.82
C ASP A 9 -40.22 -2.35 4.87
N GLU A 10 -40.55 -2.39 6.16
CA GLU A 10 -39.60 -2.04 7.23
C GLU A 10 -38.41 -3.03 7.30
N LEU A 11 -38.64 -4.32 7.07
CA LEU A 11 -37.57 -5.34 7.08
C LEU A 11 -36.63 -5.21 5.87
N PHE A 12 -37.16 -4.88 4.69
CA PHE A 12 -36.33 -4.61 3.50
C PHE A 12 -35.49 -3.35 3.69
N GLY A 13 -36.03 -2.30 4.32
CA GLY A 13 -35.28 -1.10 4.66
C GLY A 13 -34.15 -1.34 5.66
N GLU A 14 -34.37 -2.17 6.69
CA GLU A 14 -33.32 -2.56 7.64
C GLU A 14 -32.20 -3.35 6.95
N ALA A 15 -32.55 -4.34 6.12
CA ALA A 15 -31.57 -5.12 5.37
C ALA A 15 -30.77 -4.26 4.37
N ALA A 16 -31.40 -3.27 3.77
CA ALA A 16 -30.74 -2.29 2.90
C ALA A 16 -29.73 -1.42 3.66
N ALA A 17 -30.11 -0.94 4.86
CA ALA A 17 -29.22 -0.20 5.74
C ALA A 17 -28.03 -1.07 6.18
N GLU A 18 -28.27 -2.32 6.59
CA GLU A 18 -27.23 -3.27 6.97
C GLU A 18 -26.22 -3.51 5.84
N MET A 19 -26.69 -3.71 4.60
CA MET A 19 -25.79 -3.86 3.44
C MET A 19 -24.95 -2.60 3.17
N ARG A 20 -25.49 -1.41 3.43
CA ARG A 20 -24.75 -0.15 3.29
C ARG A 20 -23.69 -0.04 4.39
N ASP A 21 -24.05 -0.36 5.62
CA ASP A 21 -23.15 -0.36 6.77
C ASP A 21 -21.98 -1.34 6.56
N ASP A 22 -22.23 -2.54 6.02
CA ASP A 22 -21.19 -3.52 5.69
C ASP A 22 -20.16 -2.97 4.67
N VAL A 23 -20.63 -2.22 3.66
CA VAL A 23 -19.74 -1.57 2.69
C VAL A 23 -18.92 -0.49 3.38
N GLU A 24 -19.57 0.38 4.17
CA GLU A 24 -18.90 1.47 4.87
C GLU A 24 -17.87 0.96 5.90
N GLU A 25 -18.17 -0.12 6.61
CA GLU A 25 -17.25 -0.79 7.54
C GLU A 25 -15.99 -1.24 6.83
N HIS A 26 -16.14 -1.96 5.70
CA HIS A 26 -14.99 -2.40 4.93
C HIS A 26 -14.20 -1.25 4.32
N LEU A 27 -14.85 -0.17 3.86
CA LEU A 27 -14.14 1.03 3.39
C LEU A 27 -13.39 1.74 4.52
N ALA A 28 -13.93 1.75 5.73
CA ALA A 28 -13.25 2.30 6.91
C ALA A 28 -12.04 1.42 7.28
N ALA A 29 -12.19 0.09 7.26
CA ALA A 29 -11.10 -0.85 7.50
C ALA A 29 -9.99 -0.70 6.45
N THR A 30 -10.32 -0.57 5.16
CA THR A 30 -9.34 -0.27 4.12
C THR A 30 -8.51 0.97 4.45
N ARG A 31 -9.16 2.08 4.85
CA ARG A 31 -8.46 3.32 5.18
C ARG A 31 -7.57 3.20 6.41
N ALA A 32 -7.98 2.40 7.39
CA ALA A 32 -7.21 2.19 8.62
C ALA A 32 -5.92 1.40 8.40
N GLU A 33 -5.86 0.60 7.33
CA GLU A 33 -4.67 -0.15 6.93
C GLU A 33 -3.67 0.68 6.09
N LEU A 34 -4.10 1.82 5.53
CA LEU A 34 -3.22 2.68 4.73
C LEU A 34 -2.30 3.51 5.63
N PRO A 35 -1.06 3.79 5.18
CA PRO A 35 -0.14 4.62 5.94
C PRO A 35 -0.66 6.05 6.07
N ASP A 36 -0.38 6.66 7.22
CA ASP A 36 -0.63 8.08 7.39
C ASP A 36 0.32 8.90 6.50
N ALA A 37 -0.14 10.07 6.05
CA ALA A 37 0.66 10.92 5.16
C ALA A 37 2.02 11.30 5.78
N ASP A 38 2.06 11.57 7.09
CA ASP A 38 3.29 11.91 7.80
C ASP A 38 4.27 10.71 7.86
N GLU A 39 3.77 9.47 7.97
CA GLU A 39 4.60 8.25 8.00
C GLU A 39 5.34 8.01 6.69
N VAL A 40 4.81 8.50 5.56
CA VAL A 40 5.48 8.43 4.25
C VAL A 40 6.58 9.49 4.12
N TRP A 41 6.45 10.64 4.79
CA TRP A 41 7.37 11.77 4.67
C TRP A 41 8.49 11.78 5.70
N GLU A 42 8.27 11.22 6.88
CA GLU A 42 9.20 11.30 8.01
C GLU A 42 10.07 10.04 8.13
N THR A 43 11.37 10.24 8.45
CA THR A 43 12.31 9.14 8.68
C THR A 43 13.42 9.55 9.64
N ASP A 44 13.77 8.64 10.56
CA ASP A 44 14.90 8.81 11.49
C ASP A 44 16.22 8.24 10.94
N ALA A 45 16.23 7.73 9.71
CA ALA A 45 17.40 7.06 9.17
C ALA A 45 18.51 8.03 8.74
N ASP A 46 19.73 7.82 9.23
CA ASP A 46 20.90 8.64 8.90
C ASP A 46 21.60 8.26 7.57
N ASN A 47 21.07 7.28 6.83
CA ASN A 47 21.68 6.78 5.60
C ASN A 47 20.64 6.38 4.56
N VAL A 48 21.02 6.44 3.29
CA VAL A 48 20.12 6.21 2.14
C VAL A 48 19.42 4.85 2.23
N LEU A 49 20.14 3.77 2.56
CA LEU A 49 19.52 2.45 2.67
C LEU A 49 18.51 2.37 3.82
N GLY A 50 18.80 3.01 4.95
CA GLY A 50 17.85 3.12 6.05
C GLY A 50 16.57 3.85 5.62
N VAL A 51 16.71 4.99 4.92
CA VAL A 51 15.57 5.76 4.40
C VAL A 51 14.75 4.91 3.43
N LEU A 52 15.39 4.24 2.48
CA LEU A 52 14.70 3.43 1.47
C LEU A 52 14.00 2.22 2.07
N ASN A 53 14.62 1.51 3.01
CA ASN A 53 13.98 0.39 3.68
C ASN A 53 12.83 0.84 4.58
N GLY A 54 12.97 2.00 5.24
CA GLY A 54 11.90 2.62 6.02
C GLY A 54 10.69 2.96 5.13
N LEU A 55 10.93 3.68 4.03
CA LEU A 55 9.90 4.03 3.06
C LEU A 55 9.25 2.78 2.44
N ARG A 56 10.04 1.76 2.08
CA ARG A 56 9.51 0.49 1.57
C ARG A 56 8.54 -0.14 2.56
N SER A 57 8.88 -0.14 3.85
CA SER A 57 8.01 -0.69 4.89
C SER A 57 6.77 0.16 5.14
N ALA A 58 6.89 1.49 5.02
CA ALA A 58 5.77 2.42 5.20
C ALA A 58 4.75 2.33 4.07
N LEU A 59 5.17 1.94 2.86
CA LEU A 59 4.28 1.76 1.70
C LEU A 59 3.63 0.37 1.61
N ASP A 60 3.77 -0.48 2.64
CA ASP A 60 3.05 -1.75 2.71
C ASP A 60 1.57 -1.48 3.01
N VAL A 61 0.68 -1.91 2.10
CA VAL A 61 -0.78 -1.70 2.21
C VAL A 61 -1.48 -2.77 3.05
N GLY A 62 -0.75 -3.74 3.61
CA GLY A 62 -1.31 -4.69 4.59
C GLY A 62 -2.57 -5.42 4.11
N GLU A 63 -3.63 -5.37 4.92
CA GLU A 63 -4.93 -5.99 4.59
C GLU A 63 -5.89 -5.06 3.81
N ALA A 64 -5.45 -3.85 3.43
CA ALA A 64 -6.29 -2.85 2.76
C ALA A 64 -6.98 -3.40 1.50
N GLU A 65 -6.25 -4.18 0.70
CA GLU A 65 -6.77 -4.81 -0.53
C GLU A 65 -7.87 -5.83 -0.26
N GLU A 66 -7.73 -6.60 0.81
CA GLU A 66 -8.73 -7.60 1.17
C GLU A 66 -10.01 -6.91 1.64
N HIS A 67 -9.89 -5.89 2.48
CA HIS A 67 -11.03 -5.07 2.89
C HIS A 67 -11.71 -4.39 1.70
N LEU A 68 -10.94 -3.81 0.75
CA LEU A 68 -11.52 -3.17 -0.43
C LEU A 68 -12.26 -4.18 -1.31
N ARG A 69 -11.72 -5.40 -1.44
CA ARG A 69 -12.38 -6.50 -2.15
C ARG A 69 -13.69 -6.90 -1.47
N GLN A 70 -13.74 -6.95 -0.15
CA GLN A 70 -14.99 -7.20 0.58
C GLN A 70 -15.99 -6.05 0.39
N ALA A 71 -15.55 -4.79 0.44
CA ALA A 71 -16.41 -3.63 0.17
C ALA A 71 -17.03 -3.71 -1.24
N LYS A 72 -16.21 -3.97 -2.26
CA LYS A 72 -16.65 -4.17 -3.66
C LYS A 72 -17.67 -5.31 -3.79
N LYS A 73 -17.45 -6.41 -3.07
CA LYS A 73 -18.35 -7.57 -3.08
C LYS A 73 -19.71 -7.22 -2.48
N TRP A 74 -19.74 -6.59 -1.31
CA TRP A 74 -20.98 -6.16 -0.66
C TRP A 74 -21.72 -5.11 -1.46
N TYR A 75 -21.01 -4.11 -1.99
CA TYR A 75 -21.57 -3.10 -2.89
C TYR A 75 -22.24 -3.75 -4.10
N THR A 76 -21.55 -4.68 -4.77
CA THR A 76 -22.12 -5.37 -5.94
C THR A 76 -23.32 -6.25 -5.55
N MET A 77 -23.34 -6.81 -4.33
CA MET A 77 -24.47 -7.59 -3.84
C MET A 77 -25.69 -6.69 -3.57
N GLY A 78 -25.50 -5.55 -2.91
CA GLY A 78 -26.55 -4.58 -2.63
C GLY A 78 -27.13 -3.96 -3.90
N GLU A 79 -26.30 -3.58 -4.87
CA GLU A 79 -26.74 -3.08 -6.18
C GLU A 79 -27.62 -4.10 -6.92
N ARG A 80 -27.24 -5.39 -6.89
CA ARG A 80 -28.04 -6.45 -7.53
C ARG A 80 -29.36 -6.73 -6.81
N ALA A 81 -29.40 -6.45 -5.52
CA ALA A 81 -30.59 -6.61 -4.69
C ALA A 81 -31.51 -5.38 -4.75
N ASP A 82 -31.14 -4.32 -5.49
CA ASP A 82 -31.82 -3.00 -5.47
C ASP A 82 -31.91 -2.45 -4.03
N ALA A 83 -30.86 -2.71 -3.23
CA ALA A 83 -30.84 -2.39 -1.80
C ALA A 83 -30.53 -0.90 -1.54
N PHE A 84 -29.90 -0.21 -2.48
CA PHE A 84 -29.49 1.18 -2.29
C PHE A 84 -30.46 2.13 -3.00
N GLU A 85 -30.95 3.15 -2.28
CA GLU A 85 -31.69 4.26 -2.89
C GLU A 85 -30.75 5.20 -3.67
N ASP A 86 -29.53 5.39 -3.16
CA ASP A 86 -28.40 6.09 -3.79
C ASP A 86 -27.09 5.46 -3.26
N ALA A 87 -26.20 5.08 -4.17
CA ALA A 87 -24.92 4.44 -3.86
C ALA A 87 -23.73 5.09 -4.59
N ALA A 88 -23.94 6.26 -5.21
CA ALA A 88 -22.91 6.92 -6.00
C ALA A 88 -21.69 7.33 -5.15
N ASP A 89 -21.92 7.67 -3.88
CA ASP A 89 -20.89 7.96 -2.89
C ASP A 89 -20.04 6.73 -2.57
N LEU A 90 -20.66 5.56 -2.37
CA LEU A 90 -19.96 4.31 -2.13
C LEU A 90 -19.12 3.90 -3.35
N ALA A 91 -19.69 4.04 -4.56
CA ALA A 91 -18.99 3.75 -5.80
C ALA A 91 -17.73 4.61 -5.97
N ALA A 92 -17.87 5.93 -5.75
CA ALA A 92 -16.75 6.86 -5.80
C ALA A 92 -15.68 6.54 -4.75
N ALA A 93 -16.10 6.26 -3.51
CA ALA A 93 -15.17 5.90 -2.43
C ALA A 93 -14.40 4.60 -2.71
N ILE A 94 -15.04 3.61 -3.34
CA ILE A 94 -14.42 2.37 -3.78
C ILE A 94 -13.38 2.65 -4.86
N GLU A 95 -13.72 3.45 -5.88
CA GLU A 95 -12.81 3.79 -6.99
C GLU A 95 -11.60 4.59 -6.49
N ASP A 96 -11.82 5.60 -5.66
CA ASP A 96 -10.75 6.42 -5.08
C ASP A 96 -9.76 5.57 -4.27
N LEU A 97 -10.25 4.63 -3.44
CA LEU A 97 -9.39 3.75 -2.67
C LEU A 97 -8.66 2.72 -3.55
N ASP A 98 -9.29 2.23 -4.61
CA ASP A 98 -8.66 1.30 -5.54
C ASP A 98 -7.45 1.95 -6.23
N VAL A 99 -7.66 3.14 -6.79
CA VAL A 99 -6.60 3.92 -7.45
C VAL A 99 -5.49 4.28 -6.46
N LEU A 100 -5.85 4.66 -5.23
CA LEU A 100 -4.88 4.99 -4.19
C LEU A 100 -4.00 3.79 -3.83
N ILE A 101 -4.61 2.62 -3.60
CA ILE A 101 -3.88 1.39 -3.28
C ILE A 101 -2.95 1.00 -4.42
N GLU A 102 -3.43 1.01 -5.67
CA GLU A 102 -2.58 0.73 -6.83
C GLU A 102 -1.38 1.70 -6.90
N THR A 103 -1.62 2.99 -6.65
CA THR A 103 -0.56 4.01 -6.64
C THR A 103 0.48 3.74 -5.54
N ILE A 104 0.05 3.33 -4.35
CA ILE A 104 0.96 3.00 -3.23
C ILE A 104 1.79 1.76 -3.58
N ARG A 105 1.19 0.73 -4.19
CA ARG A 105 1.90 -0.48 -4.62
C ARG A 105 2.96 -0.19 -5.67
N ASP A 106 2.61 0.61 -6.67
CA ASP A 106 3.55 1.01 -7.71
C ASP A 106 4.75 1.74 -7.08
N ALA A 107 4.50 2.65 -6.13
CA ALA A 107 5.55 3.33 -5.38
C ALA A 107 6.38 2.37 -4.50
N HIS A 108 5.75 1.39 -3.85
CA HIS A 108 6.43 0.36 -3.07
C HIS A 108 7.39 -0.46 -3.96
N ASP A 109 6.96 -0.83 -5.16
CA ASP A 109 7.75 -1.60 -6.11
C ASP A 109 8.94 -0.77 -6.63
N ASP A 110 8.72 0.50 -6.99
CA ASP A 110 9.79 1.44 -7.36
C ASP A 110 10.86 1.57 -6.26
N VAL A 111 10.43 1.70 -5.00
CA VAL A 111 11.34 1.79 -3.84
C VAL A 111 12.06 0.47 -3.60
N SER A 112 11.40 -0.67 -3.83
CA SER A 112 12.00 -2.00 -3.73
C SER A 112 13.12 -2.18 -4.75
N ASP A 113 12.87 -1.80 -6.00
CA ASP A 113 13.87 -1.81 -7.07
C ASP A 113 15.06 -0.91 -6.74
N LEU A 114 14.79 0.30 -6.24
CA LEU A 114 15.85 1.23 -5.83
C LEU A 114 16.67 0.69 -4.66
N THR A 115 16.02 0.01 -3.71
CA THR A 115 16.69 -0.63 -2.55
C THR A 115 17.66 -1.73 -3.00
N ASN A 116 17.41 -2.39 -4.13
CA ASN A 116 18.32 -3.38 -4.72
C ASN A 116 19.44 -2.73 -5.55
N ALA A 117 19.11 -1.68 -6.32
CA ALA A 117 20.06 -1.03 -7.21
C ALA A 117 21.15 -0.24 -6.46
N VAL A 118 20.81 0.40 -5.33
CA VAL A 118 21.76 1.25 -4.57
C VAL A 118 22.96 0.45 -4.01
N PRO A 119 22.77 -0.72 -3.36
CA PRO A 119 23.88 -1.57 -2.94
C PRO A 119 24.77 -2.05 -4.09
N GLU A 120 24.18 -2.44 -5.23
CA GLU A 120 24.94 -2.89 -6.41
C GLU A 120 25.81 -1.77 -6.99
N LEU A 121 25.26 -0.55 -7.05
CA LEU A 121 26.00 0.64 -7.47
C LEU A 121 27.17 0.91 -6.53
N ARG A 122 26.94 0.83 -5.21
CA ARG A 122 27.99 1.01 -4.21
C ARG A 122 29.12 -0.01 -4.41
N GLY A 123 28.79 -1.29 -4.54
CA GLY A 123 29.78 -2.34 -4.77
C GLY A 123 30.58 -2.13 -6.06
N SER A 124 29.92 -1.65 -7.12
CA SER A 124 30.59 -1.32 -8.39
C SER A 124 31.57 -0.15 -8.26
N LEU A 125 31.24 0.85 -7.43
CA LEU A 125 32.13 1.99 -7.16
C LEU A 125 33.31 1.60 -6.26
N GLU A 126 33.08 0.76 -5.25
CA GLU A 126 34.13 0.25 -4.36
C GLU A 126 35.13 -0.63 -5.14
N GLY A 127 34.64 -1.50 -6.02
CA GLY A 127 35.50 -2.36 -6.86
C GLY A 127 36.46 -1.59 -7.77
N LEU A 128 36.03 -0.46 -8.35
CA LEU A 128 36.92 0.40 -9.15
C LEU A 128 38.11 0.92 -8.33
N GLY A 129 37.89 1.26 -7.05
CA GLY A 129 38.94 1.78 -6.17
C GLY A 129 39.87 0.71 -5.62
N GLU A 130 39.45 -0.55 -5.57
CA GLU A 130 40.30 -1.68 -5.18
C GLU A 130 41.25 -2.08 -6.32
N ASP A 131 40.79 -2.06 -7.58
CA ASP A 131 41.62 -2.32 -8.77
C ASP A 131 42.78 -1.30 -8.92
N GLU A 132 42.62 -0.06 -8.44
CA GLU A 132 43.65 0.99 -8.49
C GLU A 132 44.67 0.92 -7.33
N ALA A 133 44.38 0.17 -6.26
CA ALA A 133 45.24 0.06 -5.09
C ALA A 133 46.21 -1.14 -5.12
N GLU A 134 45.91 -2.19 -5.91
CA GLU A 134 46.80 -3.35 -6.06
C GLU A 134 48.02 -3.08 -6.98
N ASP A 135 47.99 -2.08 -7.85
CA ASP A 135 49.08 -1.78 -8.81
C ASP A 135 50.22 -0.91 -8.21
N GLY A 136 50.18 -0.64 -6.90
CA GLY A 136 51.13 0.25 -6.19
C GLY A 136 51.99 -0.40 -5.10
N ALA A 137 51.95 -1.73 -4.94
CA ALA A 137 52.60 -2.45 -3.83
C ALA A 137 53.75 -3.40 -4.26
N GLU A 138 54.36 -3.18 -5.42
CA GLU A 138 55.57 -3.91 -5.87
C GLU A 138 56.71 -2.93 -6.16
N ASP A 139 57.47 -2.51 -5.15
CA ASP A 139 58.92 -2.17 -5.23
C ASP A 139 59.30 -1.28 -4.04
N GLU A 140 59.67 -1.86 -2.89
CA GLU A 140 60.54 -1.21 -1.89
C GLU A 140 60.91 -2.19 -0.76
N ASP A 141 61.61 -3.30 -1.05
CA ASP A 141 62.34 -4.05 0.00
C ASP A 141 63.35 -5.09 -0.53
N GLU A 142 64.26 -4.71 -1.44
CA GLU A 142 65.52 -5.48 -1.65
C GLU A 142 66.71 -4.56 -2.01
N ALA A 143 67.06 -3.66 -1.09
CA ALA A 143 68.40 -3.09 -1.05
C ALA A 143 68.71 -2.70 0.40
N GLU A 144 69.54 -3.47 1.10
CA GLU A 144 70.73 -3.04 1.87
C GLU A 144 71.42 -4.27 2.53
N GLU A 145 72.65 -4.53 2.07
CA GLU A 145 73.83 -5.24 2.64
C GLU A 145 73.73 -6.53 3.49
#